data_AF-A0AAJ1AIE3-F1
#
_entry.id   AF-A0AAJ1AIE3-F1
#
_cell.length_a   1.000
_cell.length_b   1.000
_cell.length_c   1.000
_cell.angle_alpha   90.00
_cell.angle_beta   90.00
_cell.angle_gamma   90.00
#
_symmetry.space_group_name_H-M   'P 1'
#
loop_
_entity.id
_entity.type
_entity.pdbx_description
1 polymer ?
#
loop_
_entity_poly.entity_id
_entity_poly.type
_entity_poly.pdbx_seq_one_letter_code
_entity_poly.pdbx_strand_id
1 'polypeptide(L)'
;MHHPPYSSGSTHGSSTWMQWPYQSWGASVVLAGHDHDYERIIQGEFPYFVNGLGGRSIYSFGTPVSGSQVRYNGDYGAMLVDADEAGITFQFMSRTGTLIDTYTSTASHCVLAAPTNLTAKAVSISRIDLAWTDNAGNEDGFSIEQSLNGTSFTQIGRVGANVKTYSATGLSPSITYYYRVRAYNNASSSAYSNTVRVRTKRR
;
A
#
# COMPACT_ATOMS: atom_id res chain seq x y z
N MET A 1 21.69 -2.39 -5.98
CA MET A 1 22.45 -2.53 -7.25
C MET A 1 23.77 -1.79 -7.13
N HIS A 2 24.76 -2.04 -8.00
CA HIS A 2 26.09 -1.46 -7.81
C HIS A 2 26.16 0.01 -8.26
N HIS A 3 26.11 0.26 -9.57
CA HIS A 3 26.18 1.62 -10.11
C HIS A 3 24.83 2.35 -10.05
N PRO A 4 24.82 3.68 -9.85
CA PRO A 4 23.60 4.47 -9.80
C PRO A 4 23.11 4.83 -11.21
N PRO A 5 21.81 4.66 -11.52
CA PRO A 5 21.23 5.14 -12.79
C PRO A 5 21.36 6.66 -12.96
N TYR A 6 21.23 7.38 -11.83
CA TYR A 6 21.37 8.82 -11.70
C TYR A 6 22.26 9.12 -10.51
N SER A 7 23.23 10.02 -10.69
CA SER A 7 24.09 10.52 -9.62
C SER A 7 24.76 11.82 -10.06
N SER A 8 24.90 12.73 -9.10
CA SER A 8 25.63 13.99 -9.19
C SER A 8 27.09 13.86 -8.74
N GLY A 9 27.58 12.67 -8.42
CA GLY A 9 28.98 12.46 -8.04
C GLY A 9 29.94 12.80 -9.18
N SER A 10 31.09 13.40 -8.84
CA SER A 10 32.08 13.82 -9.84
C SER A 10 33.01 12.69 -10.29
N THR A 11 33.03 11.57 -9.56
CA THR A 11 33.96 10.46 -9.82
C THR A 11 33.36 9.41 -10.75
N HIS A 12 32.18 8.87 -10.42
CA HIS A 12 31.51 7.88 -11.27
C HIS A 12 30.29 8.46 -11.98
N GLY A 13 29.44 9.19 -11.28
CA GLY A 13 28.26 9.83 -11.85
C GLY A 13 27.19 8.82 -12.33
N SER A 14 26.31 9.33 -13.19
CA SER A 14 25.15 8.59 -13.70
C SER A 14 25.53 7.46 -14.67
N SER A 15 24.88 6.30 -14.54
CA SER A 15 25.05 5.13 -15.43
C SER A 15 23.81 4.90 -16.29
N THR A 16 23.82 5.41 -17.54
CA THR A 16 22.68 5.32 -18.47
C THR A 16 22.25 3.89 -18.80
N TRP A 17 23.20 2.94 -18.84
CA TRP A 17 22.93 1.51 -19.04
C TRP A 17 22.17 0.86 -17.88
N MET A 18 21.97 1.55 -16.74
CA MET A 18 21.13 1.13 -15.62
C MET A 18 19.82 1.93 -15.51
N GLN A 19 19.47 2.78 -16.46
CA GLN A 19 18.20 3.50 -16.46
C GLN A 19 17.07 2.62 -17.00
N TRP A 20 16.81 1.51 -16.32
CA TRP A 20 15.77 0.54 -16.67
C TRP A 20 14.39 1.00 -16.17
N PRO A 21 13.29 0.41 -16.69
CA PRO A 21 11.94 0.83 -16.34
C PRO A 21 11.48 0.19 -15.00
N TYR A 22 12.23 0.43 -13.93
CA TYR A 22 11.99 -0.15 -12.60
C TYR A 22 10.58 0.09 -12.08
N GLN A 23 10.03 1.28 -12.31
CA GLN A 23 8.67 1.62 -11.91
C GLN A 23 7.64 0.70 -12.60
N SER A 24 7.82 0.38 -13.88
CA SER A 24 6.92 -0.54 -14.60
C SER A 24 7.05 -1.99 -14.11
N TRP A 25 8.19 -2.35 -13.52
CA TRP A 25 8.39 -3.66 -12.89
C TRP A 25 7.83 -3.71 -11.46
N GLY A 26 7.27 -2.60 -10.97
CA GLY A 26 6.65 -2.52 -9.65
C GLY A 26 7.59 -2.15 -8.50
N ALA A 27 8.81 -1.68 -8.80
CA ALA A 27 9.67 -1.12 -7.76
C ALA A 27 9.05 0.18 -7.20
N SER A 28 9.23 0.43 -5.91
CA SER A 28 8.82 1.70 -5.25
C SER A 28 9.97 2.69 -5.12
N VAL A 29 11.22 2.19 -5.04
CA VAL A 29 12.45 2.98 -5.00
C VAL A 29 13.58 2.20 -5.69
N VAL A 30 14.69 2.88 -6.03
CA VAL A 30 15.94 2.25 -6.48
C VAL A 30 17.09 2.64 -5.56
N LEU A 31 17.88 1.65 -5.11
CA LEU A 31 19.07 1.86 -4.27
C LEU A 31 20.36 1.40 -4.98
N ALA A 32 21.33 2.30 -5.08
CA ALA A 32 22.68 2.04 -5.57
C ALA A 32 23.76 2.56 -4.61
N GLY A 33 25.05 2.26 -4.84
CA GLY A 33 26.11 2.68 -3.91
C GLY A 33 27.47 3.04 -4.53
N HIS A 34 27.68 2.85 -5.83
CA HIS A 34 29.00 2.99 -6.44
C HIS A 34 29.56 4.42 -6.50
N ASP A 35 28.78 5.48 -6.26
CA ASP A 35 29.34 6.84 -6.31
C ASP A 35 29.87 7.34 -4.96
N HIS A 36 29.83 6.51 -3.91
CA HIS A 36 30.50 6.81 -2.63
C HIS A 36 30.08 8.16 -1.99
N ASP A 37 28.87 8.59 -2.30
CA ASP A 37 28.18 9.71 -1.68
C ASP A 37 26.78 9.26 -1.25
N TYR A 38 26.06 10.14 -0.56
CA TYR A 38 24.63 9.99 -0.38
C TYR A 38 23.90 11.00 -1.24
N GLU A 39 22.95 10.52 -2.04
CA GLU A 39 22.09 11.39 -2.81
C GLU A 39 20.69 10.79 -2.95
N ARG A 40 19.65 11.61 -2.72
CA ARG A 40 18.28 11.30 -3.11
C ARG A 40 17.90 12.12 -4.35
N ILE A 41 17.37 11.44 -5.36
CA ILE A 41 17.02 11.98 -6.67
C ILE A 41 15.59 11.54 -6.99
N ILE A 42 14.74 12.47 -7.43
CA ILE A 42 13.38 12.17 -7.88
C ILE A 42 13.30 12.42 -9.39
N GLN A 43 13.09 11.36 -10.18
CA GLN A 43 12.84 11.48 -11.61
C GLN A 43 11.34 11.34 -11.88
N GLY A 44 10.70 12.42 -12.33
CA GLY A 44 9.24 12.51 -12.35
C GLY A 44 8.71 12.45 -10.92
N GLU A 45 8.23 11.28 -10.50
CA GLU A 45 7.76 11.00 -9.14
C GLU A 45 8.47 9.78 -8.51
N PHE A 46 9.46 9.21 -9.21
CA PHE A 46 10.09 7.96 -8.83
C PHE A 46 11.45 8.19 -8.13
N PRO A 47 11.62 7.70 -6.88
CA PRO A 47 12.82 7.96 -6.10
C PRO A 47 13.98 7.00 -6.42
N TYR A 48 15.16 7.59 -6.60
CA TYR A 48 16.45 6.93 -6.71
C TYR A 48 17.35 7.41 -5.58
N PHE A 49 18.10 6.49 -4.99
CA PHE A 49 19.08 6.79 -3.97
C PHE A 49 20.47 6.28 -4.37
N VAL A 50 21.45 7.15 -4.22
CA VAL A 50 22.85 6.77 -4.03
C VAL A 50 23.07 6.66 -2.53
N ASN A 51 23.45 5.48 -2.06
CA ASN A 51 23.75 5.16 -0.67
C ASN A 51 25.17 4.57 -0.59
N GLY A 52 26.15 5.32 -1.10
CA GLY A 52 27.54 4.89 -1.25
C GLY A 52 28.43 5.12 -0.03
N LEU A 53 27.95 5.89 0.94
CA LEU A 53 28.71 6.27 2.15
C LEU A 53 28.88 5.15 3.19
N GLY A 54 28.45 3.92 2.88
CA GLY A 54 28.86 2.73 3.62
C GLY A 54 30.20 2.14 3.16
N GLY A 55 30.80 2.68 2.08
CA GLY A 55 32.00 2.18 1.43
C GLY A 55 33.34 2.69 2.00
N ARG A 56 34.43 2.45 1.26
CA ARG A 56 35.81 2.75 1.69
C ARG A 56 36.21 4.23 1.59
N SER A 57 35.58 4.98 0.70
CA SER A 57 35.97 6.35 0.36
C SER A 57 34.73 7.23 0.27
N ILE A 58 34.91 8.55 0.41
CA ILE A 58 33.88 9.56 0.24
C ILE A 58 34.25 10.40 -0.98
N TYR A 59 33.36 10.49 -1.97
CA TYR A 59 33.62 11.27 -3.18
C TYR A 59 32.96 12.65 -3.16
N SER A 60 33.45 13.53 -4.05
CA SER A 60 32.94 14.88 -4.22
C SER A 60 31.75 14.91 -5.18
N PHE A 61 30.88 15.90 -5.02
CA PHE A 61 29.82 16.16 -5.98
C PHE A 61 30.32 17.01 -7.14
N GLY A 62 29.82 16.71 -8.34
CA GLY A 62 29.84 17.57 -9.50
C GLY A 62 28.54 18.40 -9.62
N THR A 63 28.19 18.72 -10.86
CA THR A 63 26.94 19.42 -11.18
C THR A 63 25.74 18.56 -10.78
N PRO A 64 24.74 19.10 -10.05
CA PRO A 64 23.53 18.37 -9.72
C PRO A 64 22.81 17.85 -10.97
N VAL A 65 22.45 16.57 -10.98
CA VAL A 65 21.55 16.04 -12.00
C VAL A 65 20.12 16.55 -11.77
N SER A 66 19.31 16.57 -12.84
CA SER A 66 17.89 16.89 -12.74
C SER A 66 17.23 16.02 -11.67
N GLY A 67 16.38 16.60 -10.83
CA GLY A 67 15.68 15.86 -9.79
C GLY A 67 16.49 15.59 -8.51
N SER A 68 17.77 15.98 -8.43
CA SER A 68 18.55 15.92 -7.19
C SER A 68 17.85 16.72 -6.08
N GLN A 69 17.59 16.07 -4.93
CA GLN A 69 16.87 16.67 -3.79
C GLN A 69 17.80 16.91 -2.60
N VAL A 70 18.53 15.86 -2.20
CA VAL A 70 19.43 15.89 -1.03
C VAL A 70 20.74 15.26 -1.43
N ARG A 71 21.85 15.91 -1.05
CA ARG A 71 23.22 15.48 -1.30
C ARG A 71 24.02 15.59 -0.02
N TYR A 72 24.78 14.55 0.30
CA TYR A 72 25.64 14.52 1.47
C TYR A 72 26.91 13.71 1.22
N ASN A 73 28.04 14.28 1.62
CA ASN A 73 29.36 13.63 1.58
C ASN A 73 30.25 14.11 2.75
N GLY A 74 29.63 14.52 3.88
CA GLY A 74 30.34 15.08 5.03
C GLY A 74 30.94 14.04 5.99
N ASP A 75 30.37 12.84 6.03
CA ASP A 75 30.84 11.70 6.81
C ASP A 75 30.30 10.41 6.19
N TYR A 76 30.81 9.26 6.60
CA TYR A 76 30.19 7.98 6.28
C TYR A 76 28.84 7.85 7.00
N GLY A 77 28.04 6.89 6.56
CA GLY A 77 26.73 6.63 7.13
C GLY A 77 26.09 5.38 6.56
N ALA A 78 24.85 5.15 6.97
CA ALA A 78 24.04 4.03 6.50
C ALA A 78 22.58 4.44 6.35
N MET A 79 21.87 3.74 5.48
CA MET A 79 20.44 3.88 5.35
C MET A 79 19.73 2.95 6.33
N LEU A 80 19.01 3.52 7.28
CA LEU A 80 18.01 2.84 8.09
C LEU A 80 16.72 2.75 7.27
N VAL A 81 16.13 1.55 7.19
CA VAL A 81 14.88 1.30 6.47
C VAL A 81 13.91 0.64 7.43
N ASP A 82 12.84 1.37 7.77
CA ASP A 82 11.76 0.92 8.63
C ASP A 82 10.50 0.75 7.80
N ALA A 83 9.82 -0.39 7.94
CA ALA A 83 8.59 -0.68 7.23
C ALA A 83 7.47 -0.99 8.22
N ASP A 84 6.30 -0.39 8.01
CA ASP A 84 5.08 -0.60 8.78
C ASP A 84 3.84 -0.63 7.86
N GLU A 85 2.65 -0.60 8.45
CA GLU A 85 1.39 -0.60 7.70
C GLU A 85 1.17 0.69 6.88
N ALA A 86 1.81 1.79 7.25
CA ALA A 86 1.71 3.08 6.57
C ALA A 86 2.67 3.19 5.38
N GLY A 87 3.80 2.46 5.40
CA GLY A 87 4.72 2.37 4.27
C GLY A 87 6.14 1.99 4.64
N ILE A 88 7.09 2.43 3.82
CA ILE A 88 8.52 2.23 4.04
C ILE A 88 9.17 3.61 4.19
N THR A 89 9.82 3.83 5.33
CA THR A 89 10.60 5.03 5.62
C THR A 89 12.08 4.72 5.46
N PHE A 90 12.74 5.52 4.61
CA PHE A 90 14.17 5.47 4.32
C PHE A 90 14.84 6.65 4.99
N GLN A 91 15.75 6.39 5.92
CA GLN A 91 16.49 7.42 6.65
C GLN A 91 17.98 7.24 6.42
N PHE A 92 18.66 8.27 5.92
CA PHE A 92 20.13 8.24 5.90
C PHE A 92 20.67 8.81 7.21
N MET A 93 21.39 7.98 7.95
CA MET A 93 22.00 8.30 9.23
C MET A 93 23.52 8.39 9.06
N SER A 94 24.15 9.46 9.52
CA SER A 94 25.61 9.52 9.62
C SER A 94 26.12 8.53 10.68
N ARG A 95 27.41 8.20 10.66
CA ARG A 95 28.03 7.36 11.71
C ARG A 95 27.92 7.93 13.11
N THR A 96 27.76 9.25 13.25
CA THR A 96 27.57 9.92 14.53
C THR A 96 26.10 9.89 15.01
N GLY A 97 25.21 9.23 14.27
CA GLY A 97 23.79 9.14 14.60
C GLY A 97 22.96 10.35 14.18
N THR A 98 23.49 11.23 13.32
CA THR A 98 22.75 12.38 12.80
C THR A 98 21.85 11.94 11.64
N LEU A 99 20.56 12.25 11.71
CA LEU A 99 19.65 12.09 10.58
C LEU A 99 19.95 13.16 9.52
N ILE A 100 20.31 12.72 8.32
CA ILE A 100 20.66 13.58 7.19
C ILE A 100 19.48 13.77 6.24
N ASP A 101 18.74 12.69 5.97
CA ASP A 101 17.57 12.72 5.09
C ASP A 101 16.55 11.69 5.53
N THR A 102 15.28 11.96 5.24
CA THR A 102 14.17 11.03 5.44
C THR A 102 13.27 11.07 4.21
N TYR A 103 12.87 9.89 3.74
CA TYR A 103 11.90 9.74 2.68
C TYR A 103 10.95 8.61 3.03
N THR A 104 9.66 8.90 3.09
CA THR A 104 8.65 7.87 3.29
C THR A 104 7.99 7.57 1.95
N SER A 105 8.24 6.38 1.44
CA SER A 105 7.39 5.79 0.42
C SER A 105 6.17 5.26 1.15
N THR A 106 5.08 6.03 1.16
CA THR A 106 3.81 5.53 1.67
C THR A 106 3.46 4.28 0.89
N ALA A 107 3.00 3.24 1.59
CA ALA A 107 2.28 2.21 0.89
C ALA A 107 1.07 2.90 0.28
N SER A 108 1.05 3.08 -1.05
CA SER A 108 -0.22 2.96 -1.73
C SER A 108 -0.60 1.50 -1.54
N HIS A 109 -1.14 1.19 -0.36
CA HIS A 109 -2.23 0.26 -0.32
C HIS A 109 -3.14 0.76 -1.44
N CYS A 110 -3.40 -0.11 -2.40
CA CYS A 110 -4.61 -0.04 -3.17
C CYS A 110 -5.72 -0.10 -2.11
N VAL A 111 -6.00 1.03 -1.43
CA VAL A 111 -6.96 1.11 -0.36
C VAL A 111 -8.26 0.95 -1.09
N LEU A 112 -8.69 -0.30 -1.19
CA LEU A 112 -10.02 -0.62 -1.65
C LEU A 112 -10.94 0.22 -0.80
N ALA A 113 -11.66 1.14 -1.43
CA ALA A 113 -12.57 1.97 -0.69
C ALA A 113 -13.66 1.06 -0.11
N ALA A 114 -13.89 1.20 1.20
CA ALA A 114 -14.88 0.37 1.88
C ALA A 114 -16.26 0.59 1.25
N PRO A 115 -17.06 -0.47 1.06
CA PRO A 115 -18.47 -0.32 0.71
C PRO A 115 -19.17 0.53 1.76
N THR A 116 -20.20 1.26 1.35
CA THR A 116 -21.02 2.08 2.27
C THR A 116 -22.49 1.80 2.08
N ASN A 117 -23.35 2.37 2.93
CA ASN A 117 -24.80 2.23 2.83
C ASN A 117 -25.27 0.77 2.67
N LEU A 118 -24.66 -0.15 3.42
CA LEU A 118 -25.15 -1.52 3.46
C LEU A 118 -26.58 -1.48 4.03
N THR A 119 -27.49 -2.17 3.35
CA THR A 119 -28.89 -2.35 3.73
C THR A 119 -29.25 -3.82 3.66
N ALA A 120 -30.25 -4.24 4.45
CA ALA A 120 -30.74 -5.61 4.46
C ALA A 120 -32.26 -5.66 4.52
N LYS A 121 -32.87 -6.53 3.72
CA LYS A 121 -34.33 -6.73 3.64
C LYS A 121 -34.68 -8.20 3.83
N ALA A 122 -35.49 -8.51 4.84
CA ALA A 122 -36.04 -9.84 5.02
C ALA A 122 -37.14 -10.12 3.98
N VAL A 123 -36.85 -10.99 3.01
CA VAL A 123 -37.76 -11.30 1.91
C VAL A 123 -38.73 -12.42 2.30
N SER A 124 -38.21 -13.46 2.96
CA SER A 124 -38.98 -14.62 3.41
C SER A 124 -38.58 -15.04 4.84
N ILE A 125 -39.10 -16.18 5.27
CA ILE A 125 -38.70 -16.83 6.52
C ILE A 125 -37.24 -17.34 6.50
N SER A 126 -36.65 -17.50 5.31
CA SER A 126 -35.33 -18.12 5.11
C SER A 126 -34.42 -17.36 4.16
N ARG A 127 -34.79 -16.13 3.78
CA ARG A 127 -34.03 -15.29 2.85
C ARG A 127 -33.97 -13.83 3.29
N ILE A 128 -32.76 -13.27 3.26
CA ILE A 128 -32.45 -11.85 3.41
C ILE A 128 -31.66 -11.38 2.20
N ASP A 129 -32.09 -10.26 1.61
CA ASP A 129 -31.37 -9.61 0.52
C ASP A 129 -30.56 -8.43 1.05
N LEU A 130 -29.30 -8.35 0.63
CA LEU A 130 -28.35 -7.30 0.96
C LEU A 130 -28.09 -6.44 -0.27
N ALA A 131 -27.94 -5.13 -0.05
CA ALA A 131 -27.48 -4.19 -1.07
C ALA A 131 -26.54 -3.14 -0.45
N TRP A 132 -25.51 -2.72 -1.18
CA TRP A 132 -24.54 -1.71 -0.71
C TRP A 132 -24.17 -0.73 -1.82
N THR A 133 -23.54 0.38 -1.43
CA THR A 133 -22.83 1.27 -2.34
C THR A 133 -21.40 0.78 -2.51
N ASP A 134 -21.05 0.56 -3.77
CA ASP A 134 -19.68 0.27 -4.18
C ASP A 134 -18.92 1.58 -4.35
N ASN A 135 -17.78 1.67 -3.66
CA ASN A 135 -16.87 2.80 -3.70
C ASN A 135 -15.50 2.40 -4.27
N ALA A 136 -15.25 1.11 -4.48
CA ALA A 136 -13.99 0.61 -5.00
C ALA A 136 -14.04 0.63 -6.54
N GLY A 137 -12.88 0.86 -7.17
CA GLY A 137 -12.74 0.80 -8.63
C GLY A 137 -11.65 -0.18 -9.07
N ASN A 138 -11.13 -0.95 -8.12
CA ASN A 138 -9.92 -1.75 -8.18
C ASN A 138 -10.03 -3.03 -7.32
N GLU A 139 -11.26 -3.40 -6.97
CA GLU A 139 -11.62 -4.64 -6.30
C GLU A 139 -11.79 -5.78 -7.30
N ASP A 140 -11.41 -6.99 -6.88
CA ASP A 140 -11.78 -8.22 -7.57
C ASP A 140 -13.19 -8.68 -7.15
N GLY A 141 -13.69 -8.14 -6.04
CA GLY A 141 -15.06 -8.38 -5.57
C GLY A 141 -15.32 -7.95 -4.13
N PHE A 142 -16.41 -8.49 -3.56
CA PHE A 142 -16.84 -8.21 -2.20
C PHE A 142 -16.98 -9.49 -1.38
N SER A 143 -16.50 -9.45 -0.14
CA SER A 143 -16.70 -10.51 0.85
C SER A 143 -17.85 -10.15 1.78
N ILE A 144 -18.80 -11.07 1.94
CA ILE A 144 -20.00 -10.90 2.77
C ILE A 144 -19.83 -11.73 4.03
N GLU A 145 -20.01 -11.09 5.18
CA GLU A 145 -19.99 -11.75 6.47
C GLU A 145 -21.32 -11.64 7.21
N GLN A 146 -21.63 -12.68 7.98
CA GLN A 146 -22.82 -12.81 8.80
C GLN A 146 -22.44 -13.05 10.26
N SER A 147 -23.27 -12.58 11.18
CA SER A 147 -23.19 -12.89 12.61
C SER A 147 -24.57 -13.11 13.21
N LEU A 148 -24.65 -13.92 14.27
CA LEU A 148 -25.87 -14.11 15.09
C LEU A 148 -25.89 -13.21 16.33
N ASN A 149 -24.73 -12.75 16.80
CA ASN A 149 -24.58 -11.95 18.03
C ASN A 149 -24.13 -10.51 17.76
N GLY A 150 -23.75 -10.19 16.52
CA GLY A 150 -23.27 -8.85 16.13
C GLY A 150 -21.81 -8.58 16.48
N THR A 151 -21.08 -9.57 17.00
CA THR A 151 -19.67 -9.45 17.39
C THR A 151 -18.77 -10.47 16.69
N SER A 152 -19.22 -11.73 16.59
CA SER A 152 -18.51 -12.82 15.92
C SER A 152 -19.04 -13.00 14.51
N PHE A 153 -18.27 -12.58 13.51
CA PHE A 153 -18.65 -12.65 12.10
C PHE A 153 -17.95 -13.79 11.38
N THR A 154 -18.67 -14.44 10.45
CA THR A 154 -18.15 -15.47 9.56
C THR A 154 -18.46 -15.11 8.11
N GLN A 155 -17.51 -15.36 7.21
CA GLN A 155 -17.74 -15.15 5.77
C GLN A 155 -18.71 -16.20 5.24
N ILE A 156 -19.80 -15.75 4.63
CA ILE A 156 -20.84 -16.62 4.05
C ILE A 156 -20.81 -16.64 2.53
N GLY A 157 -20.08 -15.73 1.90
CA GLY A 157 -19.95 -15.71 0.45
C GLY A 157 -19.05 -14.59 -0.06
N ARG A 158 -18.79 -14.67 -1.37
CA ARG A 158 -18.14 -13.62 -2.16
C ARG A 158 -18.95 -13.38 -3.42
N VAL A 159 -18.85 -12.17 -3.95
CA VAL A 159 -19.34 -11.78 -5.27
C VAL A 159 -18.19 -11.12 -6.04
N GLY A 160 -18.26 -11.15 -7.37
CA GLY A 160 -17.24 -10.52 -8.22
C GLY A 160 -17.27 -8.99 -8.17
N ALA A 161 -16.30 -8.37 -8.85
CA ALA A 161 -16.18 -6.92 -9.01
C ALA A 161 -17.48 -6.27 -9.47
N ASN A 162 -17.73 -5.03 -9.03
CA ASN A 162 -18.91 -4.23 -9.33
C ASN A 162 -20.28 -4.83 -8.94
N VAL A 163 -20.35 -6.03 -8.35
CA VAL A 163 -21.60 -6.60 -7.84
C VAL A 163 -21.97 -5.93 -6.52
N LYS A 164 -23.18 -5.37 -6.44
CA LYS A 164 -23.63 -4.52 -5.31
C LYS A 164 -24.72 -5.16 -4.44
N THR A 165 -24.99 -6.44 -4.65
CA THR A 165 -26.10 -7.17 -4.01
C THR A 165 -25.72 -8.60 -3.66
N TYR A 166 -26.35 -9.17 -2.63
CA TYR A 166 -26.19 -10.57 -2.25
C TYR A 166 -27.48 -11.12 -1.61
N SER A 167 -27.87 -12.35 -1.94
CA SER A 167 -29.02 -13.04 -1.33
C SER A 167 -28.53 -14.09 -0.33
N ALA A 168 -28.70 -13.82 0.96
CA ALA A 168 -28.45 -14.80 2.02
C ALA A 168 -29.66 -15.74 2.14
N THR A 169 -29.49 -17.01 1.80
CA THR A 169 -30.53 -18.05 1.81
C THR A 169 -30.26 -19.12 2.86
N GLY A 170 -31.22 -20.02 3.10
CA GLY A 170 -31.07 -21.12 4.07
C GLY A 170 -31.13 -20.67 5.52
N LEU A 171 -31.74 -19.51 5.78
CA LEU A 171 -31.81 -18.92 7.12
C LEU A 171 -32.97 -19.51 7.94
N SER A 172 -32.85 -19.43 9.25
CA SER A 172 -33.90 -19.85 10.18
C SER A 172 -34.95 -18.75 10.38
N PRO A 173 -36.26 -19.09 10.49
CA PRO A 173 -37.33 -18.13 10.73
C PRO A 173 -37.18 -17.43 12.07
N SER A 174 -37.65 -16.18 12.16
CA SER A 174 -37.64 -15.40 13.40
C SER A 174 -36.25 -15.21 14.06
N ILE A 175 -35.15 -15.36 13.33
CA ILE A 175 -33.79 -15.16 13.83
C ILE A 175 -33.26 -13.80 13.40
N THR A 176 -32.56 -13.13 14.32
CA THR A 176 -31.85 -11.88 14.04
C THR A 176 -30.46 -12.21 13.50
N TYR A 177 -30.12 -11.63 12.37
CA TYR A 177 -28.81 -11.71 11.73
C TYR A 177 -28.20 -10.32 11.62
N TYR A 178 -26.88 -10.29 11.66
CA TYR A 178 -26.07 -9.11 11.42
C TYR A 178 -25.21 -9.34 10.19
N TYR A 179 -25.03 -8.32 9.36
CA TYR A 179 -24.19 -8.41 8.16
C TYR A 179 -23.24 -7.24 8.05
N ARG A 180 -22.08 -7.51 7.47
CA ARG A 180 -21.12 -6.50 7.02
C ARG A 180 -20.45 -6.99 5.73
N VAL A 181 -20.03 -6.05 4.90
CA VAL A 181 -19.42 -6.31 3.58
C VAL A 181 -18.13 -5.51 3.47
N ARG A 182 -17.09 -6.09 2.86
CA ARG A 182 -15.84 -5.41 2.49
C ARG A 182 -15.44 -5.73 1.06
N ALA A 183 -14.75 -4.81 0.39
CA ALA A 183 -14.12 -5.06 -0.90
C ALA A 183 -12.83 -5.88 -0.69
N TYR A 184 -12.45 -6.68 -1.69
CA TYR A 184 -11.17 -7.40 -1.72
C TYR A 184 -10.56 -7.40 -3.12
N ASN A 185 -9.25 -7.53 -3.19
CA ASN A 185 -8.50 -7.90 -4.38
C ASN A 185 -7.39 -8.90 -4.00
N ASN A 186 -6.60 -9.34 -4.97
CA ASN A 186 -5.50 -10.29 -4.74
C ASN A 186 -4.45 -9.81 -3.72
N ALA A 187 -4.32 -8.50 -3.52
CA ALA A 187 -3.30 -7.92 -2.65
C ALA A 187 -3.82 -7.59 -1.24
N SER A 188 -5.10 -7.23 -1.09
CA SER A 188 -5.63 -6.62 0.14
C SER A 188 -7.16 -6.71 0.28
N SER A 189 -7.67 -6.22 1.40
CA SER A 189 -9.11 -6.03 1.65
C SER A 189 -9.37 -4.66 2.27
N SER A 190 -10.52 -4.06 1.96
CA SER A 190 -10.95 -2.80 2.57
C SER A 190 -11.33 -2.98 4.04
N ALA A 191 -11.52 -1.84 4.74
CA ALA A 191 -12.37 -1.82 5.92
C ALA A 191 -13.79 -2.33 5.60
N TYR A 192 -14.53 -2.76 6.63
CA TYR A 192 -15.92 -3.15 6.45
C TYR A 192 -16.84 -1.92 6.32
N SER A 193 -17.96 -2.12 5.62
CA SER A 193 -19.14 -1.25 5.67
C SER A 193 -19.75 -1.16 7.07
N ASN A 194 -20.81 -0.34 7.21
CA ASN A 194 -21.66 -0.36 8.39
C ASN A 194 -22.25 -1.76 8.64
N THR A 195 -22.35 -2.16 9.91
CA THR A 195 -23.07 -3.38 10.28
C THR A 195 -24.58 -3.13 10.21
N VAL A 196 -25.30 -3.99 9.49
CA VAL A 196 -26.77 -3.99 9.48
C VAL A 196 -27.33 -5.12 10.30
N ARG A 197 -28.44 -4.85 11.00
CA ARG A 197 -29.21 -5.82 11.78
C ARG A 197 -30.57 -6.04 11.12
N VAL A 198 -30.95 -7.29 10.91
CA VAL A 198 -32.23 -7.65 10.29
C VAL A 198 -32.75 -8.97 10.87
N ARG A 199 -34.07 -9.13 10.95
CA ARG A 199 -34.71 -10.36 11.44
C ARG A 199 -35.50 -11.01 10.31
N THR A 200 -35.34 -12.32 10.12
CA THR A 200 -36.17 -13.09 9.17
C THR A 200 -37.64 -13.06 9.55
N LYS A 201 -38.53 -13.24 8.56
CA LYS A 201 -39.98 -13.22 8.81
C LYS A 201 -40.41 -14.32 9.77
N ARG A 202 -41.54 -14.09 10.44
CA ARG A 202 -42.22 -15.11 11.25
C ARG A 202 -42.89 -16.12 10.33
N ARG A 203 -43.06 -17.35 10.81
CA ARG A 203 -43.95 -18.34 10.18
C ARG A 203 -45.40 -17.87 10.34
#